data_AF-A0A7X4K9M7-F1
#
_entry.id   AF-A0A7X4K9M7-F1
#
_cell.length_a   1.000
_cell.length_b   1.000
_cell.length_c   1.000
_cell.angle_alpha   90.00
_cell.angle_beta   90.00
_cell.angle_gamma   90.00
#
_symmetry.space_group_name_H-M   'P 1'
#
loop_
_entity.id
_entity.type
_entity.pdbx_description
1 polymer ?
#
loop_
_entity_poly.entity_id
_entity_poly.type
_entity_poly.pdbx_seq_one_letter_code
_entity_poly.pdbx_strand_id
1 'polypeptide(L)'
;MAIEQSNPIFLAPSHGGHNPELMLSAVLHLMSHYTAGSDDAGGCVKLASVIERHLKALASLPDLAPVLSATCAQLSEQWAHEVERNMHEQEKTNFLSRIMARARTAPSVA
;
A
#
# COMPACT_ATOMS: atom_id res chain seq x y z
N MET A 1 25.34 -11.78 4.84
CA MET A 1 25.66 -10.42 4.37
C MET A 1 24.36 -9.64 4.32
N ALA A 2 24.25 -8.55 5.07
CA ALA A 2 23.04 -7.74 5.17
C ALA A 2 22.93 -6.85 3.93
N ILE A 3 21.81 -6.97 3.21
CA ILE A 3 21.40 -6.03 2.17
C ILE A 3 20.90 -4.77 2.89
N GLU A 4 21.81 -3.83 3.14
CA GLU A 4 21.50 -2.43 3.43
C GLU A 4 20.80 -1.85 2.20
N GLN A 5 19.47 -1.98 2.16
CA GLN A 5 18.62 -1.33 1.19
C GLN A 5 18.48 0.14 1.60
N SER A 6 19.58 0.88 1.49
CA SER A 6 19.63 2.33 1.61
C SER A 6 18.70 2.91 0.55
N ASN A 7 17.53 3.39 0.97
CA ASN A 7 16.54 4.02 0.11
C ASN A 7 16.97 5.47 -0.15
N PRO A 8 17.50 5.83 -1.34
CA PRO A 8 17.96 7.19 -1.60
C PRO A 8 16.82 8.20 -1.80
N ILE A 9 15.55 7.77 -1.82
CA ILE A 9 14.39 8.65 -2.05
C ILE A 9 14.11 9.58 -0.86
N PHE A 10 14.58 9.24 0.35
CA PHE A 10 14.26 10.03 1.55
C PHE A 10 15.16 11.26 1.75
N LEU A 11 16.16 11.49 0.90
CA LEU A 11 17.11 12.61 1.00
C LEU A 11 16.77 13.81 0.10
N ALA A 12 15.49 13.99 -0.26
CA ALA A 12 15.08 15.20 -0.96
C ALA A 12 15.32 16.42 -0.03
N PRO A 13 16.10 17.42 -0.46
CA PRO A 13 16.43 18.57 0.38
C PRO A 13 15.18 19.38 0.66
N SER A 14 14.97 19.73 1.93
CA SER A 14 13.86 20.55 2.43
C SER A 14 13.97 22.00 1.96
N HIS A 15 13.72 22.24 0.68
CA HIS A 15 13.60 23.58 0.10
C HIS A 15 12.19 23.77 -0.46
N GLY A 16 11.26 24.13 0.43
CA GLY A 16 10.28 25.21 0.19
C GLY A 16 9.36 25.16 -1.04
N GLY A 17 9.04 23.98 -1.59
CA GLY A 17 8.04 23.86 -2.65
C GLY A 17 7.36 22.50 -2.59
N HIS A 18 6.03 22.48 -2.53
CA HIS A 18 5.26 21.28 -2.82
C HIS A 18 5.64 20.86 -4.25
N ASN A 19 6.45 19.82 -4.41
CA ASN A 19 6.86 19.31 -5.72
C ASN A 19 5.93 18.12 -6.06
N PRO A 20 4.74 18.37 -6.65
CA PRO A 20 3.78 17.31 -6.91
C PRO A 20 4.35 16.24 -7.85
N GLU A 21 5.27 16.60 -8.75
CA GLU A 21 5.92 15.67 -9.67
C GLU A 21 6.79 14.62 -8.95
N LEU A 22 7.56 15.04 -7.94
CA LEU A 22 8.36 14.12 -7.12
C LEU A 22 7.47 13.18 -6.31
N MET A 23 6.39 13.71 -5.73
CA MET A 23 5.42 12.90 -4.99
C MET A 23 4.70 11.90 -5.91
N LEU A 24 4.32 12.32 -7.12
CA LEU A 24 3.70 11.45 -8.11
C LEU A 24 4.67 10.33 -8.54
N SER A 25 5.94 10.67 -8.79
CA SER A 25 6.99 9.68 -9.08
C SER A 25 7.16 8.66 -7.95
N ALA A 26 7.19 9.12 -6.69
CA ALA A 26 7.28 8.24 -5.53
C ALA A 26 6.06 7.30 -5.40
N VAL A 27 4.85 7.79 -5.65
CA VAL A 27 3.63 6.97 -5.63
C VAL A 27 3.64 5.92 -6.75
N LEU A 28 4.03 6.30 -7.97
CA LEU A 28 4.15 5.35 -9.08
C LEU A 28 5.20 4.27 -8.79
N HIS A 29 6.32 4.64 -8.16
CA HIS A 29 7.32 3.69 -7.71
C HIS A 29 6.75 2.72 -6.67
N LEU A 30 5.97 3.23 -5.71
CA LEU A 30 5.32 2.41 -4.68
C LEU A 30 4.29 1.43 -5.28
N MET A 31 3.53 1.88 -6.28
CA MET A 31 2.62 1.04 -7.05
C MET A 31 3.37 -0.09 -7.77
N SER A 32 4.48 0.23 -8.44
CA SER A 32 5.32 -0.78 -9.10
C SER A 32 5.86 -1.81 -8.11
N HIS A 33 6.37 -1.35 -6.96
CA HIS A 33 6.83 -2.23 -5.89
C HIS A 33 5.72 -3.14 -5.36
N TYR A 34 4.51 -2.61 -5.16
CA TYR A 34 3.36 -3.40 -4.74
C TYR A 34 3.06 -4.52 -5.75
N THR A 35 3.01 -4.20 -7.05
CA THR A 35 2.72 -5.19 -8.11
C THR A 35 3.83 -6.22 -8.31
N ALA A 36 5.09 -5.86 -8.03
CA ALA A 36 6.22 -6.80 -8.13
C ALA A 36 6.29 -7.74 -6.91
N GLY A 37 5.88 -7.28 -5.72
CA GLY A 37 5.93 -8.05 -4.48
C GLY A 37 4.65 -8.84 -4.15
N SER A 38 3.54 -8.62 -4.86
CA SER A 38 2.26 -9.28 -4.59
C SER A 38 2.25 -10.79 -4.82
N ASP A 39 3.21 -11.31 -5.58
CA ASP A 39 3.32 -12.75 -5.91
C ASP A 39 3.86 -13.60 -4.75
N ASP A 40 4.63 -13.00 -3.82
CA ASP A 40 5.39 -13.76 -2.81
C ASP A 40 4.79 -13.67 -1.38
N ALA A 41 4.01 -12.61 -1.07
CA ALA A 41 3.53 -12.34 0.30
C ALA A 41 2.01 -12.14 0.44
N GLY A 42 1.25 -12.24 -0.65
CA GLY A 42 -0.12 -11.72 -0.72
C GLY A 42 -0.11 -10.19 -0.70
N GLY A 43 -1.09 -9.54 -1.33
CA GLY A 43 -1.16 -8.08 -1.40
C GLY A 43 -1.06 -7.45 -0.01
N CYS A 44 0.00 -6.69 0.24
CA CYS A 44 0.20 -6.05 1.53
C CYS A 44 -0.83 -4.94 1.70
N VAL A 45 -1.91 -5.22 2.45
CA VAL A 45 -3.03 -4.29 2.70
C VAL A 45 -2.52 -2.91 3.11
N LYS A 46 -1.50 -2.87 3.97
CA LYS A 46 -0.88 -1.62 4.45
C LYS A 46 -0.28 -0.80 3.30
N LEU A 47 0.41 -1.46 2.36
CA LEU A 47 1.03 -0.79 1.23
C LEU A 47 -0.02 -0.25 0.27
N ALA A 48 -1.07 -1.05 0.00
CA ALA A 48 -2.21 -0.61 -0.79
C ALA A 48 -2.92 0.61 -0.15
N SER A 49 -3.10 0.63 1.18
CA SER A 49 -3.70 1.77 1.89
C SER A 49 -2.84 3.03 1.85
N VAL A 50 -1.51 2.87 1.87
CA VAL A 50 -0.59 4.00 1.74
C VAL A 50 -0.68 4.61 0.34
N ILE A 51 -0.73 3.77 -0.70
CA ILE A 51 -0.88 4.22 -2.09
C ILE A 51 -2.19 4.99 -2.27
N GLU A 52 -3.33 4.44 -1.81
CA GLU A 52 -4.64 5.11 -1.87
C GLU A 52 -4.60 6.49 -1.23
N ARG A 53 -4.09 6.59 0.00
CA ARG A 53 -4.07 7.85 0.74
C ARG A 53 -3.20 8.92 0.09
N HIS A 54 -2.05 8.53 -0.48
CA HIS A 54 -1.18 9.47 -1.19
C HIS A 54 -1.82 9.96 -2.50
N LEU A 55 -2.46 9.08 -3.26
CA LEU A 55 -3.21 9.46 -4.46
C LEU A 55 -4.34 10.43 -4.13
N LYS A 56 -5.08 10.16 -3.06
CA LYS A 56 -6.17 11.03 -2.59
C LYS A 56 -5.68 12.42 -2.19
N ALA A 57 -4.54 12.50 -1.49
CA ALA A 57 -3.92 13.77 -1.14
C ALA A 57 -3.43 14.54 -2.36
N LEU A 58 -2.83 13.85 -3.35
CA LEU A 58 -2.39 14.46 -4.61
C LEU A 58 -3.56 15.00 -5.43
N ALA A 59 -4.67 14.26 -5.48
CA ALA A 59 -5.87 14.70 -6.20
C ALA A 59 -6.46 16.00 -5.63
N SER A 60 -6.30 16.24 -4.32
CA SER A 60 -6.79 17.46 -3.66
C SER A 60 -5.85 18.68 -3.79
N LEU A 61 -4.69 18.54 -4.42
CA LEU A 61 -3.76 19.67 -4.59
C LEU A 61 -4.26 20.65 -5.66
N PRO A 62 -4.41 21.95 -5.34
CA PRO A 62 -4.94 22.94 -6.29
C PRO A 62 -3.98 23.29 -7.43
N ASP A 63 -2.67 23.07 -7.24
CA ASP A 63 -1.62 23.40 -8.23
C ASP A 63 -1.31 22.26 -9.21
N LEU A 64 -1.99 21.11 -9.07
CA LEU A 64 -1.78 19.97 -9.95
C LEU A 64 -2.61 20.12 -11.24
N ALA A 65 -2.03 19.78 -12.39
CA ALA A 65 -2.74 19.79 -13.66
C ALA A 65 -4.06 19.01 -13.56
N PRO A 66 -5.20 19.53 -14.08
CA PRO A 66 -6.52 18.97 -13.84
C PRO A 66 -6.65 17.52 -14.31
N VAL A 67 -5.95 17.16 -15.38
CA VAL A 67 -5.87 15.77 -15.86
C VAL A 67 -5.19 14.87 -14.83
N LEU A 68 -4.06 15.30 -14.26
CA LEU A 68 -3.33 14.52 -13.26
C LEU A 68 -4.10 14.41 -11.95
N SER A 69 -4.79 15.48 -11.52
CA SER A 69 -5.69 15.44 -10.36
C SER A 69 -6.81 14.42 -10.58
N ALA A 70 -7.48 14.45 -11.74
CA ALA A 70 -8.53 13.48 -12.08
C ALA A 70 -7.99 12.04 -12.14
N THR A 71 -6.81 11.83 -12.71
CA THR A 71 -6.16 10.51 -12.72
C THR A 71 -5.82 10.04 -11.31
N CYS A 72 -5.29 10.91 -10.45
CA CYS A 72 -5.01 10.56 -9.05
C CYS A 72 -6.29 10.20 -8.28
N ALA A 73 -7.39 10.93 -8.52
CA ALA A 73 -8.68 10.62 -7.93
C ALA A 73 -9.20 9.24 -8.38
N GLN A 74 -9.19 8.98 -9.68
CA GLN A 74 -9.63 7.69 -10.23
C GLN A 74 -8.77 6.53 -9.70
N LEU A 75 -7.44 6.69 -9.68
CA LEU A 75 -6.55 5.69 -9.11
C LEU A 75 -6.84 5.49 -7.62
N SER A 76 -7.08 6.55 -6.85
CA SER A 76 -7.39 6.40 -5.41
C SER A 76 -8.62 5.53 -5.17
N GLU A 77 -9.65 5.64 -6.01
CA GLU A 77 -10.85 4.79 -5.95
C GLU A 77 -10.55 3.32 -6.29
N GLN A 78 -9.74 3.09 -7.33
CA GLN A 78 -9.31 1.73 -7.69
C GLN A 78 -8.50 1.07 -6.56
N TRP A 79 -7.60 1.83 -5.93
CA TRP A 79 -6.82 1.34 -4.80
C TRP A 79 -7.67 1.17 -3.53
N ALA A 80 -8.74 1.95 -3.34
CA ALA A 80 -9.69 1.72 -2.25
C ALA A 80 -10.38 0.34 -2.39
N HIS A 81 -10.79 -0.04 -3.61
CA HIS A 81 -11.31 -1.38 -3.87
C HIS A 81 -10.26 -2.48 -3.68
N GLU A 82 -9.01 -2.22 -4.07
CA GLU A 82 -7.89 -3.14 -3.83
C GLU A 82 -7.68 -3.37 -2.33
N VAL A 83 -7.65 -2.30 -1.53
CA VAL A 83 -7.52 -2.37 -0.07
C VAL A 83 -8.67 -3.16 0.54
N GLU A 84 -9.91 -2.87 0.15
CA GLU A 84 -11.10 -3.58 0.63
C GLU A 84 -11.02 -5.08 0.30
N ARG A 85 -10.65 -5.44 -0.94
CA ARG A 85 -10.51 -6.84 -1.35
C ARG A 85 -9.45 -7.57 -0.53
N ASN A 86 -8.26 -7.00 -0.41
CA ASN A 86 -7.17 -7.62 0.34
C ASN A 86 -7.47 -7.68 1.85
N MET A 87 -8.20 -6.70 2.39
CA MET A 87 -8.64 -6.73 3.80
C MET A 87 -9.54 -7.93 4.08
N HIS A 88 -10.53 -8.18 3.22
CA HIS A 88 -11.40 -9.36 3.32
C HIS A 88 -10.64 -10.69 3.23
N GLU A 89 -9.62 -10.78 2.35
CA GLU A 89 -8.77 -11.97 2.24
C GLU A 89 -7.88 -12.16 3.49
N GLN A 90 -7.33 -11.07 4.02
CA GLN A 90 -6.53 -11.09 5.24
C GLN A 90 -7.36 -11.48 6.47
N GLU A 91 -8.63 -11.05 6.57
CA GLU A 91 -9.53 -11.46 7.66
C GLU A 91 -9.86 -12.96 7.61
N LYS A 92 -10.13 -13.50 6.40
CA LYS A 92 -10.40 -14.93 6.20
C LYS A 92 -9.20 -15.80 6.59
N THR A 93 -8.00 -15.44 6.14
CA THR A 93 -6.75 -16.17 6.46
C THR A 93 -6.41 -16.11 7.95
N ASN A 94 -6.57 -14.95 8.59
CA ASN A 94 -6.40 -14.79 10.04
C ASN A 94 -7.41 -15.63 10.84
N PHE A 95 -8.67 -15.66 10.39
CA PHE A 95 -9.73 -16.43 11.03
C PHE A 95 -9.44 -17.95 10.99
N LEU A 96 -9.06 -18.48 9.82
CA LEU A 96 -8.69 -19.89 9.67
C LEU A 96 -7.48 -20.26 10.53
N SER A 97 -6.47 -19.39 10.57
CA SER A 97 -5.27 -19.59 11.41
C SER A 97 -5.62 -19.68 12.90
N ARG A 98 -6.55 -18.84 13.39
CA ARG A 98 -7.03 -18.90 14.78
C ARG A 98 -7.80 -20.20 15.08
N ILE A 99 -8.63 -20.68 14.15
CA ILE A 99 -9.35 -21.96 14.32
C ILE A 99 -8.37 -23.13 14.39
N MET A 100 -7.41 -23.20 13.46
CA MET A 100 -6.41 -24.29 13.44
C MET A 100 -5.48 -24.26 14.66
N ALA A 101 -5.14 -23.09 15.18
CA ALA A 101 -4.38 -22.96 16.42
C ALA A 101 -5.18 -23.48 17.64
N ARG A 102 -6.50 -23.23 17.65
CA ARG A 102 -7.42 -23.68 18.69
C ARG A 102 -7.72 -25.19 18.62
N ALA A 103 -7.75 -25.77 17.42
CA ALA A 103 -7.87 -27.21 17.23
C ALA A 103 -6.62 -27.97 17.70
N ARG A 104 -5.41 -27.38 17.55
CA ARG A 104 -4.15 -27.98 18.05
C ARG A 104 -3.95 -27.88 19.56
N THR A 105 -4.72 -27.04 20.26
CA THR A 105 -4.61 -26.84 21.72
C THR A 105 -5.67 -27.61 22.51
N ALA A 106 -6.53 -28.40 21.87
CA ALA A 106 -7.39 -29.34 22.56
C ALA A 106 -6.53 -30.50 23.13
N PRO A 107 -6.35 -30.62 24.46
CA PRO A 107 -5.66 -31.77 25.02
C PRO A 107 -6.53 -33.00 24.78
N SER A 108 -5.92 -34.06 24.24
CA SER A 108 -6.48 -35.41 24.28
C SER A 108 -6.60 -35.83 25.74
N VAL A 109 -7.72 -35.51 26.37
CA VAL A 109 -8.13 -36.16 27.62
C VAL A 109 -8.54 -37.59 27.24
N ALA A 110 -7.80 -38.51 27.84
CA ALA A 110 -7.94 -39.96 27.76
C ALA A 110 -9.33 -40.46 28.21
#